data_AF-Q4V8V8-F1
#
_entry.id   AF-Q4V8V8-F1
#
_cell.length_a   1.000
_cell.length_b   1.000
_cell.length_c   1.000
_cell.angle_alpha   90.00
_cell.angle_beta   90.00
_cell.angle_gamma   90.00
#
_symmetry.space_group_name_H-M   'P 1'
#
loop_
_entity.id
_entity.type
_entity.pdbx_description
1 polymer ?
#
loop_
_entity_poly.entity_id
_entity_poly.type
_entity_poly.pdbx_seq_one_letter_code
_entity_poly.pdbx_strand_id
1 'polypeptide(L)'
;MSAPLPQKALATALSTVPPSQAQSGLPPGVPPPGAAPQGALREISPVYLCRIGQETVQDIVTRTMEIFQITRATQLPNGVTQSQAAYQDRFGKLQEHLRQLTLLFRKLRLLYERCVEMTSDLQETPAELVPYVGEEVSAVRVELCSPAVLQERQEVLEKVRQKNQEMKMLMDQMRNLLWDVNAMLTMRK
;
A
#
# COMPACT_ATOMS: atom_id res chain seq x y z
N MET A 1 18.14 20.96 36.87
CA MET A 1 19.27 21.70 36.30
C MET A 1 19.66 21.05 34.98
N SER A 2 19.97 21.86 33.98
CA SER A 2 20.13 21.49 32.58
C SER A 2 21.57 21.09 32.21
N ALA A 3 21.68 20.24 31.17
CA ALA A 3 22.79 20.09 30.19
C ALA A 3 24.15 19.49 30.68
N PRO A 4 25.07 19.02 29.80
CA PRO A 4 25.08 19.01 28.31
C PRO A 4 25.59 17.70 27.61
N LEU A 5 25.59 17.75 26.27
CA LEU A 5 26.26 16.92 25.24
C LEU A 5 27.80 16.76 25.41
N PRO A 6 28.46 15.78 24.75
CA PRO A 6 29.07 16.03 23.42
C PRO A 6 29.02 14.88 22.39
N GLN A 7 28.95 15.31 21.13
CA GLN A 7 29.20 14.61 19.87
C GLN A 7 30.70 14.29 19.64
N LYS A 8 30.98 13.21 18.91
CA LYS A 8 32.06 13.14 17.89
C LYS A 8 31.79 11.94 16.97
N ALA A 9 31.21 12.16 15.78
CA ALA A 9 31.90 12.36 14.50
C ALA A 9 32.86 11.19 14.20
N LEU A 10 32.42 10.18 13.45
CA LEU A 10 32.30 10.12 11.97
C LEU A 10 33.65 10.24 11.27
N ALA A 11 33.99 9.17 10.55
CA ALA A 11 34.43 9.16 9.16
C ALA A 11 35.68 8.31 8.93
N THR A 12 35.57 7.50 7.87
CA THR A 12 36.62 7.17 6.88
C THR A 12 37.81 6.33 7.36
N ALA A 13 38.31 5.34 6.64
CA ALA A 13 37.98 4.76 5.36
C ALA A 13 38.92 3.54 5.17
N LEU A 14 38.71 2.85 4.04
CA LEU A 14 39.69 2.02 3.34
C LEU A 14 39.86 0.57 3.82
N SER A 15 39.15 -0.29 3.09
CA SER A 15 39.75 -1.27 2.18
C SER A 15 40.86 -2.16 2.73
N THR A 16 40.53 -3.42 2.97
CA THR A 16 41.43 -4.53 2.63
C THR A 16 40.62 -5.83 2.48
N VAL A 17 40.57 -6.33 1.24
CA VAL A 17 40.19 -7.71 0.88
C VAL A 17 41.50 -8.38 0.45
N PRO A 18 41.80 -9.58 0.98
CA PRO A 18 42.15 -10.73 0.12
C PRO A 18 41.63 -12.07 0.74
N PRO A 19 41.74 -13.23 0.06
CA PRO A 19 40.54 -14.00 -0.29
C PRO A 19 40.65 -15.52 0.02
N SER A 20 39.72 -16.30 -0.54
CA SER A 20 39.95 -17.66 -1.09
C SER A 20 39.97 -18.89 -0.17
N GLN A 21 38.95 -19.75 -0.32
CA GLN A 21 38.98 -21.16 -0.79
C GLN A 21 37.63 -21.81 -0.40
N ALA A 22 36.70 -22.18 -1.29
CA ALA A 22 36.73 -23.23 -2.32
C ALA A 22 37.10 -24.60 -1.71
N GLN A 23 36.42 -25.73 -1.91
CA GLN A 23 35.24 -26.13 -2.66
C GLN A 23 34.97 -27.59 -2.23
N SER A 24 33.79 -27.93 -1.73
CA SER A 24 33.29 -29.30 -1.52
C SER A 24 31.78 -29.15 -1.27
N GLY A 25 30.82 -29.83 -1.86
CA GLY A 25 30.76 -30.90 -2.83
C GLY A 25 29.26 -31.06 -3.15
N LEU A 26 28.97 -31.37 -4.41
CA LEU A 26 27.61 -31.67 -4.90
C LEU A 26 27.00 -32.87 -4.15
N PRO A 27 25.65 -32.94 -4.09
CA PRO A 27 25.01 -33.81 -5.06
C PRO A 27 23.87 -33.14 -5.86
N PRO A 28 23.54 -33.68 -7.05
CA PRO A 28 22.60 -33.10 -7.99
C PRO A 28 21.21 -33.76 -7.95
N GLY A 29 20.19 -32.99 -8.35
CA GLY A 29 19.14 -33.49 -9.25
C GLY A 29 17.80 -33.92 -8.64
N VAL A 30 16.79 -33.04 -8.75
CA VAL A 30 15.51 -33.33 -9.43
C VAL A 30 14.96 -32.01 -10.05
N PRO A 31 14.45 -31.98 -11.30
CA PRO A 31 14.06 -30.75 -12.01
C PRO A 31 12.63 -30.27 -11.67
N PRO A 32 12.26 -29.02 -12.03
CA PRO A 32 11.05 -28.36 -11.53
C PRO A 32 9.81 -28.68 -12.38
N PRO A 33 8.61 -28.79 -11.77
CA PRO A 33 7.37 -28.80 -12.54
C PRO A 33 7.08 -27.38 -13.06
N GLY A 34 6.87 -27.28 -14.36
CA GLY A 34 6.54 -26.04 -15.03
C GLY A 34 5.24 -25.42 -14.50
N ALA A 35 5.35 -24.24 -13.90
CA ALA A 35 4.23 -23.32 -13.80
C ALA A 35 4.24 -22.48 -15.08
N ALA A 36 3.20 -22.67 -15.89
CA ALA A 36 2.94 -21.92 -17.11
C ALA A 36 3.05 -20.40 -16.86
N PRO A 37 3.41 -19.60 -17.87
CA PRO A 37 3.44 -18.15 -17.75
C PRO A 37 2.02 -17.68 -17.52
N GLN A 38 1.65 -17.48 -16.25
CA GLN A 38 0.53 -16.64 -15.87
C GLN A 38 0.92 -15.27 -16.40
N GLY A 39 0.49 -14.99 -17.62
CA GLY A 39 0.52 -13.65 -18.18
C GLY A 39 0.00 -12.77 -17.07
N ALA A 40 0.85 -11.84 -16.63
CA ALA A 40 0.52 -10.83 -15.66
C ALA A 40 -0.61 -9.98 -16.27
N LEU A 41 -1.82 -10.54 -16.31
CA LEU A 41 -3.06 -9.82 -16.21
C LEU A 41 -2.81 -8.97 -15.00
N ARG A 42 -2.46 -7.71 -15.25
CA ARG A 42 -2.43 -6.69 -14.22
C ARG A 42 -3.82 -6.72 -13.65
N GLU A 43 -3.99 -7.47 -12.56
CA GLU A 43 -5.26 -7.55 -11.87
C GLU A 43 -5.63 -6.11 -11.57
N ILE A 44 -6.75 -5.70 -12.13
CA ILE A 44 -7.17 -4.31 -12.10
C ILE A 44 -7.47 -4.01 -10.64
N SER A 45 -6.52 -3.41 -9.93
CA SER A 45 -6.67 -3.10 -8.51
C SER A 45 -7.93 -2.27 -8.27
N PRO A 46 -8.69 -2.51 -7.18
CA PRO A 46 -9.86 -1.71 -6.85
C PRO A 46 -9.52 -0.21 -6.74
N VAL A 47 -8.29 0.14 -6.34
CA VAL A 47 -7.79 1.52 -6.29
C VAL A 47 -7.86 2.20 -7.67
N TYR A 48 -7.55 1.46 -8.74
CA TYR A 48 -7.60 2.00 -10.10
C TYR A 48 -9.04 2.27 -10.54
N LEU A 49 -9.98 1.38 -10.23
CA LEU A 49 -11.41 1.57 -10.51
C LEU A 49 -11.96 2.78 -9.75
N CYS A 50 -11.58 2.97 -8.49
CA CYS A 50 -11.97 4.14 -7.70
C CYS A 50 -11.46 5.45 -8.31
N ARG A 51 -10.25 5.48 -8.88
CA ARG A 51 -9.73 6.66 -9.60
C ARG A 51 -10.56 6.97 -10.84
N ILE A 52 -10.88 5.97 -11.65
CA ILE A 52 -11.78 6.14 -12.81
C ILE A 52 -13.17 6.60 -12.35
N GLY A 53 -13.66 6.07 -11.22
CA GLY A 53 -14.92 6.49 -10.62
C GLY A 53 -14.91 7.98 -10.26
N GLN A 54 -13.85 8.44 -9.61
CA GLN A 54 -13.67 9.85 -9.23
C GLN A 54 -13.60 10.77 -10.46
N GLU A 55 -12.85 10.41 -11.50
CA GLU A 55 -12.83 11.13 -12.78
C GLU A 55 -14.23 11.18 -13.43
N THR A 56 -14.96 10.05 -13.40
CA THR A 56 -16.31 9.97 -13.97
C THR A 56 -17.30 10.88 -13.22
N VAL A 57 -17.19 10.98 -11.90
CA VAL A 57 -18.00 11.90 -11.10
C VAL A 57 -17.65 13.36 -11.42
N GLN A 58 -16.36 13.68 -11.58
CA GLN A 58 -15.91 15.02 -11.97
C GLN A 58 -16.47 15.42 -13.35
N ASP A 59 -16.48 14.50 -14.31
CA ASP A 59 -17.06 14.73 -15.64
C ASP A 59 -18.58 15.00 -15.54
N ILE A 60 -19.31 14.24 -14.71
CA ILE A 60 -20.74 14.44 -14.47
C ILE A 60 -21.01 15.84 -13.91
N VAL A 61 -20.25 16.25 -12.88
CA VAL A 61 -20.40 17.57 -12.26
C VAL A 61 -20.11 18.68 -13.27
N THR A 62 -19.01 18.57 -14.01
CA THR A 62 -18.60 19.56 -15.02
C THR A 62 -19.69 19.74 -16.09
N ARG A 63 -20.22 18.64 -16.62
CA ARG A 63 -21.32 18.67 -17.61
C ARG A 63 -22.60 19.25 -17.04
N THR A 64 -22.90 18.94 -15.78
CA THR A 64 -24.07 19.50 -15.10
C THR A 64 -23.93 21.03 -14.97
N MET A 65 -22.73 21.52 -14.67
CA MET A 65 -22.44 22.96 -14.66
C MET A 65 -22.62 23.59 -16.05
N GLU A 66 -22.13 22.94 -17.11
CA GLU A 66 -22.31 23.40 -18.51
C GLU A 66 -23.79 23.48 -18.90
N ILE A 67 -24.60 22.50 -18.52
CA ILE A 67 -26.05 22.52 -18.73
C ILE A 67 -26.67 23.73 -18.06
N PHE A 68 -26.35 23.99 -16.78
CA PHE A 68 -26.89 25.16 -16.07
C PHE A 68 -26.46 26.48 -16.71
N GLN A 69 -25.25 26.56 -17.28
CA GLN A 69 -24.79 27.73 -18.04
C GLN A 69 -25.62 27.93 -19.32
N ILE A 70 -25.91 26.87 -20.07
CA ILE A 70 -26.77 26.92 -21.27
C ILE A 70 -28.18 27.35 -20.89
N THR A 71 -28.76 26.77 -19.84
CA THR A 71 -30.11 27.10 -19.38
C THR A 71 -30.19 28.55 -18.92
N ARG A 72 -29.21 29.06 -18.15
CA ARG A 72 -29.15 30.49 -17.78
C ARG A 72 -29.10 31.40 -19.00
N ALA A 73 -28.26 31.08 -19.98
CA ALA A 73 -28.12 31.91 -21.17
C ALA A 73 -29.41 31.96 -22.01
N THR A 74 -30.23 30.90 -21.93
CA THR A 74 -31.50 30.76 -22.66
C THR A 74 -32.68 31.40 -21.92
N GLN A 75 -32.55 31.72 -20.63
CA GLN A 75 -33.53 32.56 -19.94
C GLN A 75 -33.38 34.00 -20.43
N LEU A 76 -34.34 34.49 -21.22
CA LEU A 76 -34.36 35.88 -21.67
C LEU A 76 -35.23 36.69 -20.69
N PRO A 77 -34.66 37.71 -20.02
CA PRO A 77 -35.45 38.66 -19.27
C PRO A 77 -36.37 39.41 -20.25
N ASN A 78 -37.68 39.37 -20.01
CA ASN A 78 -38.70 40.16 -20.71
C ASN A 78 -39.08 39.75 -22.14
N GLY A 79 -39.02 38.45 -22.48
CA GLY A 79 -39.66 37.95 -23.71
C GLY A 79 -39.04 38.43 -25.02
N VAL A 80 -37.87 39.08 -24.96
CA VAL A 80 -37.04 39.29 -26.16
C VAL A 80 -36.74 37.92 -26.77
N THR A 81 -36.91 37.79 -28.08
CA THR A 81 -36.65 36.53 -28.80
C THR A 81 -35.18 36.48 -29.18
N GLN A 82 -34.46 35.44 -28.75
CA GLN A 82 -33.11 35.18 -29.25
C GLN A 82 -33.17 34.85 -30.74
N SER A 83 -32.09 35.12 -31.49
CA SER A 83 -31.95 34.60 -32.85
C SER A 83 -32.17 33.07 -32.87
N GLN A 84 -33.03 32.61 -33.77
CA GLN A 84 -33.39 31.20 -33.92
C GLN A 84 -32.15 30.30 -34.07
N ALA A 85 -31.12 30.78 -34.78
CA ALA A 85 -29.86 30.06 -34.96
C ALA A 85 -29.12 29.83 -33.63
N ALA A 86 -29.08 30.84 -32.76
CA ALA A 86 -28.39 30.74 -31.48
C ALA A 86 -29.15 29.85 -30.47
N TYR A 87 -30.48 29.82 -30.54
CA TYR A 87 -31.28 28.86 -29.78
C TYR A 87 -31.02 27.42 -30.21
N GLN A 88 -30.98 27.16 -31.53
CA GLN A 88 -30.72 25.82 -32.07
C GLN A 88 -29.34 25.28 -31.68
N ASP A 89 -28.28 26.11 -31.74
CA ASP A 89 -26.93 25.72 -31.29
C ASP A 89 -26.91 25.33 -29.79
N ARG A 90 -27.56 26.14 -28.94
CA ARG A 90 -27.68 25.85 -27.51
C ARG A 90 -28.48 24.59 -27.23
N PHE A 91 -29.57 24.39 -27.95
CA PHE A 91 -30.41 23.21 -27.82
C PHE A 91 -29.64 21.94 -28.24
N GLY A 92 -28.86 22.00 -29.33
CA GLY A 92 -28.00 20.91 -29.75
C GLY A 92 -26.94 20.55 -28.71
N LYS A 93 -26.26 21.56 -28.14
CA LYS A 93 -25.29 21.36 -27.05
C LYS A 93 -25.94 20.75 -25.81
N LEU A 94 -27.12 21.24 -25.43
CA LEU A 94 -27.89 20.70 -24.31
C LEU A 94 -28.23 19.22 -24.52
N GLN A 95 -28.74 18.85 -25.70
CA GLN A 95 -29.01 17.45 -26.02
C GLN A 95 -27.75 16.58 -25.93
N GLU A 96 -26.61 17.07 -26.40
CA GLU A 96 -25.35 16.34 -26.32
C GLU A 96 -24.89 16.12 -24.87
N HIS A 97 -24.97 17.16 -24.02
CA HIS A 97 -24.65 16.99 -22.59
C HIS A 97 -25.57 15.98 -21.90
N LEU A 98 -26.87 15.99 -22.20
CA LEU A 98 -27.83 15.03 -21.64
C LEU A 98 -27.55 13.59 -22.10
N ARG A 99 -27.20 13.41 -23.37
CA ARG A 99 -26.80 12.11 -23.93
C ARG A 99 -25.53 11.60 -23.25
N GLN A 100 -24.53 12.46 -23.09
CA GLN A 100 -23.26 12.11 -22.44
C GLN A 100 -23.45 11.80 -20.95
N LEU A 101 -24.28 12.57 -20.23
CA LEU A 101 -24.62 12.27 -18.83
C LEU A 101 -25.24 10.88 -18.69
N THR A 102 -26.13 10.50 -19.60
CA THR A 102 -26.73 9.15 -19.61
C THR A 102 -25.67 8.05 -19.71
N LEU A 103 -24.64 8.25 -20.54
CA LEU A 103 -23.53 7.31 -20.66
C LEU A 103 -22.62 7.30 -19.42
N LEU A 104 -22.34 8.46 -18.85
CA LEU A 104 -21.52 8.58 -17.64
C LEU A 104 -22.19 7.91 -16.44
N PHE A 105 -23.50 8.06 -16.24
CA PHE A 105 -24.21 7.36 -15.16
C PHE A 105 -24.18 5.84 -15.34
N ARG A 106 -24.31 5.34 -16.57
CA ARG A 106 -24.15 3.90 -16.87
C ARG A 106 -22.73 3.43 -16.57
N LYS A 107 -21.71 4.17 -17.00
CA LYS A 107 -20.30 3.88 -16.70
C LYS A 107 -20.05 3.87 -15.19
N LEU A 108 -20.54 4.88 -14.47
CA LEU A 108 -20.39 5.00 -13.02
C LEU A 108 -21.05 3.82 -12.29
N ARG A 109 -22.23 3.37 -12.77
CA ARG A 109 -22.91 2.20 -12.22
C ARG A 109 -22.07 0.93 -12.37
N LEU A 110 -21.52 0.68 -13.55
CA LEU A 110 -20.65 -0.49 -13.80
C LEU A 110 -19.37 -0.44 -12.95
N LEU A 111 -18.76 0.74 -12.82
CA LEU A 111 -17.58 0.93 -11.97
C LEU A 111 -17.91 0.64 -10.50
N TYR A 112 -19.05 1.13 -10.01
CA TYR A 112 -19.50 0.89 -8.64
C TYR A 112 -19.75 -0.60 -8.38
N GLU A 113 -20.52 -1.26 -9.25
CA GLU A 113 -20.78 -2.70 -9.12
C GLU A 113 -19.49 -3.51 -9.10
N ARG A 114 -18.54 -3.17 -9.98
CA ARG A 114 -17.24 -3.84 -10.01
C ARG A 114 -16.39 -3.56 -8.78
N CYS A 115 -16.35 -2.32 -8.29
CA CYS A 115 -15.65 -2.00 -7.04
C CYS A 115 -16.22 -2.81 -5.88
N VAL A 116 -17.55 -2.86 -5.74
CA VAL A 116 -18.22 -3.62 -4.67
C VAL A 116 -17.87 -5.11 -4.72
N GLU A 117 -17.85 -5.73 -5.91
CA GLU A 117 -17.40 -7.11 -6.06
C GLU A 117 -15.96 -7.31 -5.55
N MET A 118 -15.06 -6.42 -5.96
CA MET A 118 -13.62 -6.49 -5.66
C MET A 118 -13.24 -6.08 -4.25
N THR A 119 -14.16 -5.46 -3.51
CA THR A 119 -13.96 -5.02 -2.13
C THR A 119 -14.95 -5.68 -1.16
N SER A 120 -15.55 -6.81 -1.56
CA SER A 120 -16.59 -7.49 -0.77
C SER A 120 -16.04 -8.19 0.49
N ASP A 121 -14.73 -8.45 0.52
CA ASP A 121 -13.98 -9.06 1.62
C ASP A 121 -13.48 -8.03 2.65
N LEU A 122 -13.49 -6.74 2.32
CA LEU A 122 -13.16 -5.66 3.25
C LEU A 122 -14.26 -5.57 4.32
N GLN A 123 -13.92 -5.91 5.56
CA GLN A 123 -14.84 -5.87 6.70
C GLN A 123 -15.14 -4.45 7.17
N GLU A 124 -14.22 -3.51 6.91
CA GLU A 124 -14.31 -2.13 7.35
C GLU A 124 -15.18 -1.31 6.39
N THR A 125 -16.19 -0.64 6.92
CA THR A 125 -16.98 0.29 6.11
C THR A 125 -16.18 1.59 5.87
N PRO A 126 -16.32 2.28 4.72
CA PRO A 126 -15.57 3.52 4.46
C PRO A 126 -15.76 4.60 5.53
N ALA A 127 -16.93 4.62 6.20
CA ALA A 127 -17.23 5.55 7.29
C ALA A 127 -16.38 5.28 8.55
N GLU A 128 -15.99 4.02 8.80
CA GLU A 128 -15.08 3.66 9.90
C GLU A 128 -13.65 4.14 9.62
N LEU A 129 -13.24 4.16 8.35
CA LEU A 129 -11.90 4.57 7.93
C LEU A 129 -11.72 6.08 7.83
N VAL A 130 -12.77 6.80 7.41
CA VAL A 130 -12.78 8.26 7.31
C VAL A 130 -14.05 8.79 8.00
N PRO A 131 -13.94 9.18 9.27
CA PRO A 131 -15.07 9.73 10.00
C PRO A 131 -15.58 11.02 9.34
N TYR A 132 -16.91 11.19 9.30
CA TYR A 132 -17.49 12.46 8.89
C TYR A 132 -17.17 13.55 9.91
N VAL A 133 -17.04 14.79 9.44
CA VAL A 133 -16.83 15.95 10.31
C VAL A 133 -18.03 16.08 11.24
N GLY A 134 -17.79 15.89 12.54
CA GLY A 134 -18.82 15.97 13.59
C GLY A 134 -19.34 14.62 14.10
N GLU A 135 -18.83 13.49 13.59
CA GLU A 135 -19.15 12.17 14.13
C GLU A 135 -18.19 11.80 15.26
N GLU A 136 -18.73 11.36 16.40
CA GLU A 136 -17.95 10.86 17.53
C GLU A 136 -17.28 9.54 17.13
N VAL A 137 -15.98 9.60 16.87
CA VAL A 137 -15.19 8.43 16.48
C VAL A 137 -15.11 7.50 17.69
N SER A 138 -15.98 6.51 17.73
CA SER A 138 -15.84 5.39 18.67
C SER A 138 -14.46 4.79 18.41
N ALA A 139 -13.58 4.86 19.42
CA ALA A 139 -12.16 4.54 19.27
C ALA A 139 -12.00 3.24 18.48
N VAL A 140 -11.51 3.37 17.24
CA VAL A 140 -11.26 2.25 16.35
C VAL A 140 -10.44 1.26 17.16
N ARG A 141 -11.00 0.07 17.41
CA ARG A 141 -10.21 -1.04 17.93
C ARG A 141 -9.17 -1.25 16.85
N VAL A 142 -7.97 -0.73 17.06
CA VAL A 142 -6.80 -1.09 16.27
C VAL A 142 -6.82 -2.59 16.27
N GLU A 143 -7.16 -3.18 15.13
CA GLU A 143 -7.32 -4.62 15.03
C GLU A 143 -5.98 -5.19 15.47
N LEU A 144 -6.00 -5.79 16.65
CA LEU A 144 -4.87 -6.52 17.20
C LEU A 144 -4.43 -7.43 16.07
N CYS A 145 -3.15 -7.31 15.66
CA CYS A 145 -2.56 -8.11 14.59
C CYS A 145 -3.23 -9.49 14.52
N SER A 146 -3.61 -9.93 13.32
CA SER A 146 -4.35 -11.17 13.13
C SER A 146 -3.71 -12.32 13.94
N PRO A 147 -4.49 -13.29 14.44
CA PRO A 147 -3.95 -14.38 15.24
C PRO A 147 -2.78 -15.10 14.55
N ALA A 148 -2.80 -15.17 13.21
CA ALA A 148 -1.69 -15.68 12.40
C ALA A 148 -0.42 -14.84 12.54
N VAL A 149 -0.51 -13.50 12.47
CA VAL A 149 0.63 -12.59 12.67
C VAL A 149 1.17 -12.67 14.10
N LEU A 150 0.29 -12.81 15.09
CA LEU A 150 0.71 -13.00 16.49
C LEU A 150 1.42 -14.35 16.70
N GLN A 151 0.94 -15.41 16.05
CA GLN A 151 1.59 -16.72 16.06
C GLN A 151 2.98 -16.66 15.40
N GLU A 152 3.09 -16.07 14.21
CA GLU A 152 4.36 -15.90 13.51
C GLU A 152 5.36 -15.11 14.37
N ARG A 153 4.90 -14.00 14.98
CA ARG A 153 5.71 -13.22 15.92
C ARG A 153 6.20 -14.07 17.10
N GLN A 154 5.34 -14.93 17.66
CA GLN A 154 5.69 -15.80 18.77
C GLN A 154 6.75 -16.84 18.35
N GLU A 155 6.58 -17.47 17.19
CA GLU A 155 7.55 -18.44 16.65
C GLU A 155 8.93 -17.80 16.40
N VAL A 156 8.94 -16.58 15.86
CA VAL A 156 10.19 -15.82 15.66
C VAL A 156 10.85 -15.50 16.99
N LEU A 157 10.11 -15.07 18.01
CA LEU A 157 10.65 -14.79 19.34
C LEU A 157 11.22 -16.05 20.02
N GLU A 158 10.58 -17.20 19.84
CA GLU A 158 11.07 -18.48 20.36
C GLU A 158 12.38 -18.91 19.69
N LYS A 159 12.46 -18.81 18.37
CA LYS A 159 13.70 -19.07 17.61
C LYS A 159 14.84 -18.15 18.06
N VAL A 160 14.58 -16.86 18.26
CA VAL A 160 15.56 -15.91 18.77
C VAL A 160 16.03 -16.30 20.18
N ARG A 161 15.11 -16.72 21.06
CA ARG A 161 15.45 -17.17 22.41
C ARG A 161 16.34 -18.42 22.41
N GLN A 162 16.02 -19.41 21.58
CA GLN A 162 16.81 -20.62 21.42
C GLN A 162 18.22 -20.30 20.91
N LYS A 163 18.32 -19.47 19.87
CA LYS A 163 19.62 -19.05 19.30
C LYS A 163 20.48 -18.29 20.32
N ASN A 164 19.89 -17.43 21.14
CA ASN A 164 20.60 -16.76 22.23
C ASN A 164 21.11 -17.75 23.30
N GLN A 165 20.36 -18.81 23.61
CA GLN A 165 20.81 -19.86 24.53
C GLN A 165 21.97 -20.68 23.95
N GLU A 166 21.89 -21.07 22.67
CA GLU A 166 22.98 -21.75 21.96
C GLU A 166 24.26 -20.91 21.96
N MET A 167 24.16 -19.62 21.64
CA MET A 167 25.28 -18.69 21.69
C MET A 167 25.88 -18.59 23.09
N LYS A 168 25.05 -18.55 24.14
CA LYS A 168 25.53 -18.52 25.52
C LYS A 168 26.32 -19.76 25.90
N MET A 169 25.82 -20.95 25.54
CA MET A 169 26.54 -22.21 25.77
C MET A 169 27.89 -22.23 25.05
N LEU A 170 27.94 -21.75 23.80
CA LEU A 170 29.18 -21.66 23.03
C LEU A 170 30.19 -20.70 23.69
N MET A 171 29.72 -19.54 24.17
CA MET A 171 30.58 -18.59 24.90
C MET A 171 31.16 -19.19 26.19
N ASP A 172 30.35 -19.94 26.95
CA ASP A 172 30.80 -20.58 28.19
C ASP A 172 31.80 -21.72 27.89
N GLN A 173 31.58 -22.50 26.84
CA GLN A 173 32.54 -23.52 26.40
C GLN A 173 33.87 -22.92 25.95
N MET A 174 33.83 -21.84 25.16
CA MET A 174 35.04 -21.10 24.76
C MET A 174 35.79 -20.55 25.97
N ARG A 175 35.06 -20.02 26.96
CA ARG A 175 35.64 -19.53 28.22
C ARG A 175 36.36 -20.63 28.99
N ASN A 176 35.76 -21.82 29.11
CA ASN A 176 36.39 -22.96 29.78
C ASN A 176 37.67 -23.39 29.08
N LEU A 177 37.66 -23.47 27.75
CA LEU A 177 38.86 -23.79 26.96
C LEU A 177 39.99 -22.78 27.19
N LEU A 178 39.67 -21.47 27.24
CA LEU A 178 40.66 -20.44 27.54
C LEU A 178 41.23 -20.59 28.96
N TRP A 179 40.39 -20.95 29.94
CA TRP A 179 40.84 -21.25 31.30
C TRP A 179 41.78 -22.46 31.34
N ASP A 180 41.45 -23.55 30.65
CA ASP A 180 42.27 -24.76 30.60
C ASP A 180 43.64 -24.47 29.96
N VAL A 181 43.66 -23.70 28.87
CA VAL A 181 44.89 -23.26 28.20
C VAL A 181 45.74 -22.40 29.15
N ASN A 182 45.14 -21.43 29.84
CA ASN A 182 45.86 -20.58 30.79
C ASN A 182 46.42 -21.36 31.98
N ALA A 183 45.67 -22.33 32.51
CA ALA A 183 46.13 -23.22 33.57
C ALA A 183 47.30 -24.08 33.11
N MET A 184 47.20 -24.67 31.91
CA MET A 184 48.28 -25.45 31.30
C MET A 184 49.56 -24.63 31.07
N LEU A 185 49.43 -23.37 30.63
CA LEU A 185 50.56 -22.46 30.43
C LEU A 185 51.20 -22.03 31.75
N THR A 186 50.42 -21.88 32.82
CA THR A 186 50.93 -21.50 34.14
C THR A 186 51.73 -22.63 34.78
N MET A 187 51.29 -23.89 34.63
CA MET A 187 52.00 -25.07 35.14
C MET A 187 53.31 -25.39 34.39
N ARG A 188 53.57 -24.76 33.24
CA ARG A 188 54.82 -24.94 32.47
C ARG A 188 55.91 -23.92 32.82
N LYS A 189 55.63 -22.93 33.66
CA LYS A 189 56.61 -21.95 34.16
C LYS A 189 57.15 -22.39 35.51
#